data_AF-A0A562IDW4-F1
#
_entry.id   AF-A0A562IDW4-F1
#
_cell.length_a   1.000
_cell.length_b   1.000
_cell.length_c   1.000
_cell.angle_alpha   90.00
_cell.angle_beta   90.00
_cell.angle_gamma   90.00
#
_symmetry.space_group_name_H-M   'P 1'
#
loop_
_entity.id
_entity.type
_entity.pdbx_description
1 polymer ?
#
loop_
_entity_poly.entity_id
_entity_poly.type
_entity_poly.pdbx_seq_one_letter_code
_entity_poly.pdbx_strand_id
1 'polypeptide(L)' 'MIAGWSLRDALANYPRPWMEVHLSNVWARESFRHESVLAPLASGVIVGLGSLGYRLAARALVATVA' A
#
# COMPACT_ATOMS: atom_id res chain seq x y z
N MET A 1 0.91 18.18 5.14
CA MET A 1 2.07 17.54 5.80
C MET A 1 1.96 16.04 5.54
N ILE A 2 2.98 15.43 4.96
CA ILE A 2 3.02 14.00 4.68
C ILE A 2 3.57 13.29 5.92
N ALA A 3 2.90 12.24 6.39
CA ALA A 3 3.24 11.50 7.60
C ALA A 3 3.67 10.05 7.30
N GLY A 4 4.26 9.36 8.28
CA GLY A 4 4.61 7.93 8.15
C GLY A 4 6.06 7.64 7.76
N TRP A 5 6.97 8.62 7.83
CA TRP A 5 8.39 8.45 7.50
C TRP A 5 9.10 7.36 8.32
N SER A 6 8.84 7.26 9.63
CA SER A 6 9.41 6.20 10.46
C SER A 6 8.96 4.80 10.02
N LEU A 7 7.72 4.65 9.56
CA LEU A 7 7.22 3.38 9.01
C LEU A 7 7.81 3.10 7.62
N ARG A 8 7.96 4.13 6.77
CA ARG A 8 8.67 4.01 5.49
C ARG A 8 10.08 3.46 5.71
N ASP A 9 10.83 4.03 6.65
CA ASP A 9 12.22 3.63 6.93
C ASP A 9 12.32 2.21 7.49
N ALA A 10 11.36 1.81 8.33
CA ALA A 10 11.24 0.42 8.77
C ALA A 10 10.97 -0.53 7.59
N LEU A 11 10.04 -0.16 6.70
CA LEU A 11 9.69 -0.97 5.53
C LEU A 11 10.77 -0.98 4.45
N ALA A 12 11.65 0.02 4.40
CA ALA A 12 12.81 0.03 3.51
C ALA A 12 13.78 -1.12 3.81
N ASN A 13 13.83 -1.59 5.06
CA ASN A 13 14.64 -2.72 5.50
C ASN A 13 13.82 -4.02 5.66
N TYR A 14 12.51 -3.97 5.47
CA TYR A 14 11.65 -5.14 5.58
C TYR A 14 11.70 -5.97 4.29
N PRO A 15 11.82 -7.31 4.38
CA PRO A 15 11.84 -8.17 3.20
C PRO A 15 10.56 -8.05 2.38
N ARG A 16 10.71 -7.96 1.05
CA ARG A 16 9.60 -8.10 0.10
C ARG A 16 9.23 -9.58 -0.06
N PRO A 17 7.96 -9.90 -0.42
CA PRO A 17 6.91 -8.98 -0.84
C PRO A 17 5.97 -8.49 0.28
N TRP A 18 5.44 -7.27 0.10
CA TRP A 18 4.36 -6.71 0.92
C TRP A 18 3.50 -5.75 0.08
N MET A 19 2.23 -5.58 0.45
CA MET A 19 1.25 -4.81 -0.33
C MET A 19 0.70 -3.63 0.50
N GLU A 20 0.46 -2.49 -0.15
CA GLU A 20 -0.27 -1.37 0.43
C GLU A 20 -1.75 -1.45 0.02
N VAL A 21 -2.66 -1.24 0.98
CA VAL A 21 -4.11 -1.33 0.76
C VAL A 21 -4.81 -0.10 1.30
N HIS A 22 -5.61 0.55 0.44
CA HIS A 22 -6.51 1.63 0.81
C HIS A 22 -7.96 1.23 0.54
N LEU A 23 -8.81 1.29 1.56
CA LEU A 23 -10.24 0.99 1.44
C LEU A 23 -10.94 1.93 0.45
N SER A 24 -10.68 3.22 0.56
CA SER A 24 -11.29 4.28 -0.26
C SER A 24 -10.42 4.64 -1.46
N ASN A 25 -11.01 5.21 -2.52
CA ASN A 25 -10.25 5.78 -3.62
C ASN A 25 -9.54 7.07 -3.17
N VAL A 26 -8.23 7.00 -2.92
CA VAL A 26 -7.46 8.15 -2.41
C VAL A 26 -7.40 9.30 -3.43
N TRP A 27 -7.44 9.01 -4.73
CA TRP A 27 -7.44 10.02 -5.80
C TRP A 27 -8.77 10.74 -5.97
N ALA A 28 -9.86 10.20 -5.42
CA ALA A 28 -11.16 10.89 -5.34
C ALA A 28 -11.27 11.81 -4.11
N ARG A 29 -10.19 11.94 -3.33
CA ARG A 29 -10.15 12.70 -2.07
C ARG A 29 -9.18 13.88 -2.16
N GLU A 30 -8.91 14.51 -1.02
CA GLU A 30 -8.03 15.66 -0.93
C GLU A 30 -6.62 15.37 -1.49
N SER A 31 -6.02 16.36 -2.15
CA SER A 31 -4.75 16.20 -2.89
C SER A 31 -3.60 15.66 -2.03
N PHE A 32 -3.56 16.01 -0.74
CA PHE A 32 -2.51 15.51 0.16
C PHE A 32 -2.55 13.99 0.40
N ARG A 33 -3.63 13.30 0.01
CA ARG A 33 -3.76 11.84 0.11
C ARG A 33 -3.33 11.11 -1.16
N HIS A 34 -3.05 11.84 -2.23
CA HIS A 34 -2.65 11.26 -3.51
C HIS A 34 -1.20 10.77 -3.44
N GLU A 35 -0.44 11.30 -2.49
CA GLU A 35 0.96 10.96 -2.23
C GLU A 35 1.08 10.00 -1.03
N SER A 36 1.67 8.83 -1.26
CA SER A 36 2.00 7.86 -0.22
C SER A 36 3.51 7.73 -0.09
N VAL A 37 4.03 7.84 1.14
CA VAL A 37 5.42 7.54 1.45
C VAL A 37 5.72 6.06 1.46
N LEU A 38 4.70 5.19 1.43
CA LEU A 38 4.88 3.75 1.46
C LEU A 38 4.83 3.16 0.04
N ALA A 39 3.99 3.73 -0.84
CA ALA A 39 3.72 3.19 -2.16
C ALA A 39 4.98 2.94 -3.02
N PRO A 40 6.02 3.81 -2.99
CA PRO A 40 7.25 3.55 -3.74
C PRO A 40 8.05 2.32 -3.28
N LEU A 41 7.82 1.82 -2.06
CA LEU A 41 8.51 0.64 -1.51
C LEU A 41 7.67 -0.65 -1.60
N ALA A 42 6.35 -0.52 -1.74
CA ALA A 42 5.42 -1.65 -1.79
C ALA A 42 5.66 -2.52 -3.04
N SER A 43 5.37 -3.82 -2.95
CA SER A 43 5.32 -4.71 -4.12
C SER A 43 4.15 -4.40 -5.05
N GLY A 44 3.11 -3.78 -4.50
CA GLY A 44 1.95 -3.30 -5.23
C GLY A 44 0.99 -2.56 -4.31
N VAL A 45 0.09 -1.78 -4.91
CA VAL A 45 -0.88 -0.96 -4.20
C VAL A 45 -2.28 -1.29 -4.71
N ILE A 46 -3.23 -1.52 -3.80
CA ILE A 46 -4.65 -1.73 -4.12
C ILE A 46 -5.47 -0.64 -3.45
N VAL A 47 -6.30 0.06 -4.22
CA VAL A 47 -6.99 1.26 -3.77
C VAL A 47 -8.46 1.25 -4.21
N GLY A 48 -9.36 1.66 -3.32
CA GLY A 48 -10.75 1.98 -3.68
C GLY A 48 -11.71 0.81 -3.80
N LEU A 49 -11.29 -0.40 -3.40
CA LEU A 49 -12.10 -1.61 -3.49
C LEU A 49 -12.73 -2.02 -2.15
N GLY A 50 -12.73 -1.14 -1.16
CA GLY A 50 -13.20 -1.47 0.18
C GLY A 50 -12.46 -2.67 0.77
N SER A 51 -13.18 -3.50 1.53
CA SER A 51 -12.62 -4.68 2.19
C SER A 51 -12.15 -5.77 1.22
N LEU A 52 -12.66 -5.79 -0.01
CA LEU A 52 -12.19 -6.71 -1.06
C LEU A 52 -10.70 -6.50 -1.37
N GLY A 53 -10.19 -5.28 -1.22
CA GLY A 53 -8.79 -4.95 -1.44
C GLY A 53 -7.83 -5.83 -0.63
N TYR A 54 -8.18 -6.17 0.62
CA TYR A 54 -7.37 -7.08 1.44
C TYR A 54 -7.31 -8.49 0.87
N ARG A 55 -8.43 -9.03 0.36
CA ARG A 55 -8.44 -10.38 -0.24
C ARG A 55 -7.63 -10.43 -1.52
N LEU A 56 -7.68 -9.37 -2.33
CA LEU A 56 -6.89 -9.24 -3.55
C LEU A 56 -5.39 -9.10 -3.21
N ALA A 57 -5.03 -8.30 -2.21
CA ALA A 57 -3.65 -8.18 -1.75
C ALA A 57 -3.10 -9.51 -1.24
N ALA A 58 -3.87 -10.25 -0.43
CA ALA A 58 -3.47 -11.56 0.06
C ALA A 58 -3.24 -12.56 -1.08
N ARG A 59 -4.14 -12.60 -2.08
CA ARG A 59 -3.96 -13.44 -3.27
C ARG A 59 -2.72 -13.05 -4.08
N ALA A 60 -2.48 -11.74 -4.25
CA ALA A 60 -1.31 -11.25 -4.94
C ALA A 60 -0.01 -11.66 -4.22
N LEU A 61 0.03 -11.55 -2.89
CA LEU A 61 1.17 -12.01 -2.09
C LEU A 61 1.43 -13.50 -2.25
N VAL A 62 0.40 -14.34 -2.15
CA VAL A 62 0.52 -15.79 -2.36
C VAL A 62 1.07 -16.12 -3.76
N ALA A 63 0.61 -15.41 -4.78
CA ALA A 63 1.10 -15.59 -6.15
C ALA A 63 2.55 -15.10 -6.37
N THR A 64 3.04 -14.18 -5.53
CA THR A 64 4.38 -13.56 -5.67
C THR A 64 5.46 -14.30 -4.87
N VAL A 65 5.10 -15.07 -3.84
CA VAL A 65 6.02 -15.82 -2.97
C VAL A 65 6.36 -17.22 -3.53
N ALA A 66 6.01 -17.50 -4.79
CA ALA A 66 6.35 -18.75 -5.47
C ALA A 66 7.85 -18.89 -5.74
#